data_AF-A0A1S7UKA1-F1
#
_entry.id   AF-A0A1S7UKA1-F1
#
_cell.length_a   1.000
_cell.length_b   1.000
_cell.length_c   1.000
_cell.angle_alpha   90.00
_cell.angle_beta   90.00
_cell.angle_gamma   90.00
#
_symmetry.space_group_name_H-M   'P 1'
#
loop_
_entity.id
_entity.type
_entity.pdbx_description
1 polymer ?
#
loop_
_entity_poly.entity_id
_entity_poly.type
_entity_poly.pdbx_seq_one_letter_code
_entity_poly.pdbx_strand_id
1 'polypeptide(L)'
;MADNNNNNNATSKPSYTLHVYYTRYSSWGARVQLVLAHFEIPHTVRYYNFTDPALAAPAGLQTLPVLDVAVPDSPPLRVADSLAICEFLAEQQQQQQQHHQDGRPLWPRDAHLRALARAAAARMHSGFAALRAACPSNFVARFAGPGLPARLPAAAAEDVRRLGELWGGLRAVARERLALLGEADEGFLCGAFSIADAFFWPVLWTMNGRHRFPAAF
;
A
#
# COMPACT_ATOMS: atom_id res chain seq x y z
N MET A 1 -33.96 43.44 11.65
CA MET A 1 -33.29 42.96 12.88
C MET A 1 -32.88 41.51 12.63
N ALA A 2 -31.56 41.32 12.54
CA ALA A 2 -30.79 40.07 12.56
C ALA A 2 -31.30 38.84 11.77
N ASP A 3 -30.75 38.69 10.56
CA ASP A 3 -30.44 37.37 9.98
C ASP A 3 -29.33 36.73 10.82
N ASN A 4 -29.57 35.53 11.36
CA ASN A 4 -28.51 34.72 11.95
C ASN A 4 -28.80 33.24 11.69
N ASN A 5 -28.51 32.80 10.46
CA ASN A 5 -28.47 31.38 10.12
C ASN A 5 -27.09 31.06 9.55
N ASN A 6 -26.10 31.09 10.42
CA ASN A 6 -24.75 30.62 10.14
C ASN A 6 -24.74 29.08 10.25
N ASN A 7 -25.31 28.42 9.25
CA ASN A 7 -25.20 26.97 9.10
C ASN A 7 -23.79 26.62 8.61
N ASN A 8 -22.83 26.64 9.53
CA ASN A 8 -21.54 26.00 9.36
C ASN A 8 -21.74 24.48 9.43
N ASN A 9 -22.25 23.89 8.35
CA ASN A 9 -22.20 22.45 8.14
C ASN A 9 -20.79 22.07 7.65
N ALA A 10 -19.79 22.32 8.50
CA ALA A 10 -18.46 21.75 8.33
C ALA A 10 -18.56 20.29 8.74
N THR A 11 -18.90 19.41 7.79
CA THR A 11 -18.74 17.97 7.96
C THR A 11 -17.31 17.71 8.39
N SER A 12 -17.12 17.37 9.66
CA SER A 12 -15.80 17.11 10.22
C SER A 12 -15.17 15.91 9.47
N LYS A 13 -13.89 16.03 9.13
CA LYS A 13 -13.20 15.04 8.29
C LYS A 13 -13.05 13.70 9.03
N PRO A 14 -13.12 12.56 8.32
CA PRO A 14 -12.78 11.29 8.93
C PRO A 14 -11.34 11.32 9.47
N SER A 15 -11.13 10.68 10.61
CA SER A 15 -9.78 10.48 11.16
C SER A 15 -9.40 9.00 11.07
N TYR A 16 -8.13 8.77 10.72
CA TYR A 16 -7.59 7.45 10.46
C TYR A 16 -6.49 7.12 11.48
N THR A 17 -6.61 5.97 12.16
CA THR A 17 -5.54 5.40 13.00
C THR A 17 -5.13 4.04 12.46
N LEU A 18 -3.91 3.94 11.94
CA LEU A 18 -3.34 2.72 11.42
C LEU A 18 -2.57 1.98 12.52
N HIS A 19 -3.01 0.78 12.84
CA HIS A 19 -2.36 -0.15 13.76
C HIS A 19 -1.46 -1.10 12.98
N VAL A 20 -0.17 -1.14 13.32
CA VAL A 20 0.84 -1.95 12.63
C VAL A 20 1.87 -2.50 13.59
N TYR A 21 2.47 -3.65 13.24
CA TYR A 21 3.74 -4.01 13.83
C TYR A 21 4.83 -3.09 13.28
N TYR A 22 5.89 -2.84 14.05
CA TYR A 22 7.05 -2.08 13.58
C TYR A 22 7.47 -2.53 12.18
N THR A 23 7.53 -1.56 11.27
CA THR A 23 7.72 -1.75 9.82
C THR A 23 8.89 -2.66 9.51
N ARG A 24 9.95 -2.62 10.32
CA ARG A 24 11.12 -3.52 10.27
C ARG A 24 10.78 -5.01 10.13
N TYR A 25 9.54 -5.43 10.39
CA TYR A 25 9.10 -6.83 10.42
C TYR A 25 7.80 -7.16 9.67
N SER A 26 7.08 -6.19 9.09
CA SER A 26 5.78 -6.47 8.46
C SER A 26 5.65 -5.85 7.08
N SER A 27 5.71 -6.70 6.05
CA SER A 27 5.34 -6.33 4.68
C SER A 27 3.92 -5.81 4.60
N TRP A 28 2.99 -6.38 5.36
CA TRP A 28 1.56 -6.06 5.27
C TRP A 28 1.28 -4.63 5.73
N GLY A 29 1.86 -4.22 6.86
CA GLY A 29 1.75 -2.85 7.35
C GLY A 29 2.50 -1.84 6.48
N ALA A 30 3.64 -2.24 5.90
CA ALA A 30 4.41 -1.39 4.99
C ALA A 30 3.63 -1.03 3.72
N ARG A 31 2.84 -1.96 3.18
CA ARG A 31 1.97 -1.72 2.01
C ARG A 31 1.01 -0.55 2.24
N VAL A 32 0.32 -0.54 3.38
CA VAL A 32 -0.66 0.51 3.72
C VAL A 32 0.04 1.83 4.03
N GLN A 33 1.12 1.80 4.83
CA GLN A 33 1.88 3.01 5.16
C GLN A 33 2.43 3.70 3.92
N LEU A 34 2.90 2.93 2.94
CA LEU A 34 3.40 3.48 1.69
C LEU A 34 2.30 4.18 0.88
N VAL A 35 1.08 3.63 0.85
CA VAL A 35 -0.08 4.29 0.22
C VAL A 35 -0.43 5.58 0.97
N LEU A 36 -0.58 5.51 2.29
CA LEU A 36 -0.93 6.69 3.10
C LEU A 36 0.12 7.81 2.97
N ALA A 37 1.41 7.46 2.95
CA ALA A 37 2.50 8.42 2.81
C ALA A 37 2.57 9.00 1.40
N HIS A 38 2.52 8.17 0.34
CA HIS A 38 2.65 8.64 -1.04
C HIS A 38 1.51 9.56 -1.48
N PHE A 39 0.28 9.26 -1.02
CA PHE A 39 -0.92 10.04 -1.32
C PHE A 39 -1.21 11.10 -0.25
N GLU A 40 -0.31 11.30 0.73
CA GLU A 40 -0.41 12.32 1.77
C GLU A 40 -1.74 12.28 2.55
N ILE A 41 -2.27 11.07 2.76
CA ILE A 41 -3.53 10.87 3.49
C ILE A 41 -3.26 11.12 4.99
N PRO A 42 -3.91 12.09 5.64
CA PRO A 42 -3.68 12.38 7.05
C PRO A 42 -4.07 11.20 7.95
N HIS A 43 -3.14 10.74 8.79
CA HIS A 43 -3.38 9.57 9.66
C HIS A 43 -2.46 9.58 10.88
N THR A 44 -2.83 8.80 11.89
CA THR A 44 -1.96 8.45 13.03
C THR A 44 -1.50 7.01 12.89
N VAL A 45 -0.24 6.72 13.22
CA VAL A 45 0.28 5.33 13.26
C VAL A 45 0.50 4.89 14.70
N ARG A 46 0.02 3.69 15.04
CA ARG A 46 0.28 3.00 16.31
C ARG A 46 1.12 1.75 16.04
N TYR A 47 2.32 1.75 16.61
CA TYR A 47 3.27 0.65 16.45
C TYR A 47 3.20 -0.34 17.61
N TYR A 48 3.25 -1.62 17.25
CA TYR A 48 3.30 -2.74 18.18
C TYR A 48 4.53 -3.61 17.92
N ASN A 49 4.91 -4.41 18.92
CA ASN A 49 6.02 -5.34 18.84
C ASN A 49 5.60 -6.73 19.34
N PHE A 50 6.01 -7.77 18.62
CA PHE A 50 5.74 -9.16 19.00
C PHE A 50 6.69 -9.70 20.06
N THR A 51 7.89 -9.11 20.23
CA THR A 51 8.88 -9.56 21.22
C THR A 51 8.86 -8.75 22.52
N ASP A 52 8.24 -7.59 22.53
CA ASP A 52 8.21 -6.69 23.69
C ASP A 52 6.79 -6.66 24.29
N PRO A 53 6.58 -7.30 25.45
CA PRO A 53 5.28 -7.31 26.12
C PRO A 53 4.73 -5.91 26.44
N ALA A 54 5.59 -4.92 26.66
CA ALA A 54 5.15 -3.54 26.94
C ALA A 54 4.54 -2.85 25.70
N LEU A 55 4.85 -3.36 24.51
CA LEU A 55 4.36 -2.86 23.22
C LEU A 55 3.49 -3.91 22.50
N ALA A 56 2.94 -4.86 23.25
CA ALA A 56 2.08 -5.90 22.69
C ALA A 56 0.79 -5.30 22.12
N ALA A 57 0.30 -5.89 21.03
CA ALA A 57 -0.99 -5.53 20.47
C ALA A 57 -2.12 -5.91 21.45
N PRO A 58 -3.12 -5.04 21.69
CA PRO A 58 -4.31 -5.37 22.48
C PRO A 58 -5.07 -6.58 21.94
N ALA A 59 -5.90 -7.20 22.79
CA ALA A 59 -6.63 -8.44 22.51
C ALA A 59 -7.60 -8.42 21.29
N GLY A 60 -7.79 -7.28 20.63
CA GLY A 60 -8.57 -7.13 19.37
C GLY A 60 -7.76 -6.75 18.14
N LEU A 61 -6.42 -6.76 18.23
CA LEU A 61 -5.48 -6.36 17.17
C LEU A 61 -4.45 -7.47 16.89
N GLN A 62 -4.90 -8.73 16.98
CA GLN A 62 -4.04 -9.92 16.84
C GLN A 62 -3.53 -10.13 15.40
N THR A 63 -4.26 -9.60 14.41
CA THR A 63 -3.83 -9.55 13.02
C THR A 63 -3.69 -8.10 12.58
N LEU A 64 -2.49 -7.71 12.14
CA LEU A 64 -2.18 -6.36 11.67
C LEU A 64 -1.70 -6.42 10.21
N PRO A 65 -1.96 -5.38 9.38
CA PRO A 65 -2.50 -4.07 9.74
C PRO A 65 -4.00 -4.02 9.97
N VAL A 66 -4.43 -3.03 10.76
CA VAL A 66 -5.83 -2.65 10.97
C VAL A 66 -5.94 -1.13 10.90
N LEU A 67 -6.96 -0.62 10.22
CA LEU A 67 -7.31 0.79 10.15
C LEU A 67 -8.57 1.05 10.99
N ASP A 68 -8.42 1.87 12.02
CA ASP A 68 -9.55 2.47 12.73
C ASP A 68 -9.96 3.76 12.02
N VAL A 69 -11.24 3.87 11.75
CA VAL A 69 -11.86 5.00 11.07
C VAL A 69 -12.92 5.60 11.97
N ALA A 70 -12.71 6.84 12.37
CA ALA A 70 -13.71 7.62 13.09
C ALA A 70 -14.28 8.68 12.15
N VAL A 71 -15.57 8.55 11.85
CA VAL A 71 -16.36 9.52 11.08
C VAL A 71 -17.32 10.19 12.07
N PRO A 72 -17.44 11.53 12.07
CA PRO A 72 -18.43 12.22 12.89
C PRO A 72 -19.83 11.69 12.64
N ASP A 73 -20.62 11.59 13.71
CA ASP A 73 -22.03 11.17 13.68
C ASP A 73 -22.29 9.78 13.06
N SER A 74 -21.25 8.96 12.92
CA SER A 74 -21.33 7.60 12.42
C SER A 74 -20.69 6.62 13.41
N PRO A 75 -21.14 5.34 13.44
CA PRO A 75 -20.47 4.31 14.22
C PRO A 75 -18.99 4.16 13.83
N PRO A 76 -18.10 3.84 14.77
CA PRO A 76 -16.70 3.59 14.46
C PRO A 76 -16.59 2.37 13.52
N LEU A 77 -15.72 2.49 12.50
CA LEU A 77 -15.43 1.42 11.56
C LEU A 77 -13.99 0.94 11.77
N ARG A 78 -13.81 -0.38 11.75
CA ARG A 78 -12.50 -1.02 11.79
C ARG A 78 -12.34 -1.88 10.54
N VAL A 79 -11.31 -1.58 9.74
CA VAL A 79 -10.98 -2.32 8.52
C VAL A 79 -9.68 -3.09 8.75
N ALA A 80 -9.76 -4.42 8.71
CA ALA A 80 -8.58 -5.29 8.74
C ALA A 80 -8.15 -5.67 7.33
N ASP A 81 -6.93 -6.20 7.20
CA ASP A 81 -6.29 -6.60 5.95
C ASP A 81 -5.75 -5.45 5.07
N SER A 82 -4.48 -5.58 4.63
CA SER A 82 -3.81 -4.53 3.85
C SER A 82 -4.51 -4.18 2.53
N LEU A 83 -5.14 -5.14 1.85
CA LEU A 83 -5.81 -4.90 0.57
C LEU A 83 -7.18 -4.28 0.79
N ALA A 84 -7.93 -4.78 1.77
CA ALA A 84 -9.22 -4.20 2.13
C ALA A 84 -9.07 -2.75 2.63
N ILE A 85 -8.05 -2.46 3.44
CA ILE A 85 -7.75 -1.09 3.86
C ILE A 85 -7.47 -0.20 2.64
N CYS A 86 -6.64 -0.64 1.69
CA CYS A 86 -6.32 0.15 0.51
C CYS A 86 -7.52 0.37 -0.43
N GLU A 87 -8.39 -0.63 -0.61
CA GLU A 87 -9.64 -0.46 -1.37
C GLU A 87 -10.60 0.50 -0.65
N PHE A 88 -10.74 0.39 0.68
CA PHE A 88 -11.51 1.34 1.47
C PHE A 88 -11.00 2.78 1.28
N LEU A 89 -9.69 2.99 1.38
CA LEU A 89 -9.08 4.31 1.15
C LEU A 89 -9.34 4.82 -0.28
N ALA A 90 -9.26 3.94 -1.28
CA ALA A 90 -9.54 4.29 -2.67
C ALA A 90 -11.01 4.71 -2.87
N GLU A 91 -11.97 4.00 -2.26
CA GLU A 91 -13.39 4.36 -2.29
C GLU A 91 -13.65 5.68 -1.58
N GLN A 92 -13.07 5.88 -0.39
CA GLN A 92 -13.18 7.13 0.36
C GLN A 92 -12.64 8.31 -0.42
N GLN A 93 -11.48 8.17 -1.07
CA GLN A 93 -10.93 9.23 -1.89
C GLN A 93 -11.83 9.54 -3.11
N GLN A 94 -12.44 8.52 -3.72
CA GLN A 94 -13.39 8.72 -4.82
C GLN A 94 -14.63 9.50 -4.37
N GLN A 95 -15.15 9.21 -3.18
CA GLN A 95 -16.30 9.93 -2.61
C GLN A 95 -15.93 11.36 -2.19
N GLN A 96 -14.71 11.54 -1.66
CA GLN A 96 -14.18 12.81 -1.18
C GLN A 96 -13.44 13.61 -2.27
N GLN A 97 -13.69 13.38 -3.56
CA GLN A 97 -13.04 14.03 -4.72
C GLN A 97 -13.05 15.58 -4.71
N GLN A 98 -13.60 16.22 -3.67
CA GLN A 98 -13.55 17.65 -3.41
C GLN A 98 -12.51 18.09 -2.34
N HIS A 99 -11.85 17.18 -1.61
CA HIS A 99 -11.07 17.53 -0.41
C HIS A 99 -9.60 17.08 -0.36
N HIS A 100 -9.11 16.32 -1.35
CA HIS A 100 -7.69 15.96 -1.45
C HIS A 100 -6.93 17.02 -2.24
N GLN A 101 -5.86 17.58 -1.66
CA GLN A 101 -5.09 18.68 -2.26
C GLN A 101 -4.48 18.34 -3.63
N ASP A 102 -4.29 17.05 -3.94
CA ASP A 102 -3.57 16.59 -5.14
C ASP A 102 -4.45 15.83 -6.17
N GLY A 103 -5.64 15.35 -5.77
CA GLY A 103 -6.59 14.68 -6.70
C GLY A 103 -6.08 13.42 -7.44
N ARG A 104 -4.87 12.93 -7.12
CA ARG A 104 -4.25 11.74 -7.72
C ARG A 104 -4.97 10.47 -7.27
N PRO A 105 -5.43 9.59 -8.17
CA PRO A 105 -6.19 8.40 -7.80
C PRO A 105 -5.28 7.30 -7.25
N LEU A 106 -5.74 6.56 -6.23
CA LEU A 106 -4.99 5.43 -5.65
C LEU A 106 -4.85 4.23 -6.61
N TRP A 107 -5.76 4.14 -7.58
CA TRP A 107 -5.76 3.19 -8.68
C TRP A 107 -5.74 3.92 -10.03
N PRO A 108 -5.28 3.28 -11.12
CA PRO A 108 -5.39 3.87 -12.46
C PRO A 108 -6.83 4.34 -12.79
N ARG A 109 -6.97 5.47 -13.49
CA ARG A 109 -8.27 5.98 -13.93
C ARG A 109 -8.87 5.14 -15.05
N ASP A 110 -8.04 4.69 -15.99
CA ASP A 110 -8.44 3.76 -17.03
C ASP A 110 -8.90 2.42 -16.43
N ALA A 111 -10.08 1.96 -16.84
CA ALA A 111 -10.72 0.78 -16.28
C ALA A 111 -9.91 -0.50 -16.54
N HIS A 112 -9.26 -0.59 -17.70
CA HIS A 112 -8.46 -1.74 -18.07
C HIS A 112 -7.19 -1.82 -17.21
N LEU A 113 -6.44 -0.71 -17.09
CA LEU A 113 -5.27 -0.64 -16.21
C LEU A 113 -5.62 -0.87 -14.74
N ARG A 114 -6.77 -0.36 -14.27
CA ARG A 114 -7.24 -0.60 -12.90
C ARG A 114 -7.55 -2.06 -12.62
N ALA A 115 -8.19 -2.75 -13.56
CA ALA A 115 -8.48 -4.17 -13.43
C ALA A 115 -7.19 -4.98 -13.32
N LEU A 116 -6.19 -4.69 -14.17
CA LEU A 116 -4.88 -5.34 -14.14
C LEU A 116 -4.11 -5.02 -12.85
N ALA A 117 -4.12 -3.77 -12.40
CA ALA A 117 -3.47 -3.35 -11.16
C ALA A 117 -4.04 -4.09 -9.94
N ARG A 118 -5.37 -4.19 -9.83
CA ARG A 118 -6.05 -4.96 -8.78
C ARG A 118 -5.72 -6.44 -8.83
N ALA A 119 -5.74 -7.05 -10.02
CA ALA A 119 -5.37 -8.45 -10.19
C ALA A 119 -3.91 -8.71 -9.77
N ALA A 120 -2.98 -7.81 -10.10
CA ALA A 120 -1.59 -7.91 -9.71
C ALA A 120 -1.41 -7.76 -8.18
N ALA A 121 -2.06 -6.78 -7.57
CA ALA A 121 -2.06 -6.58 -6.13
C ALA A 121 -2.62 -7.80 -5.39
N ALA A 122 -3.76 -8.34 -5.85
CA ALA A 122 -4.38 -9.54 -5.29
C ALA A 122 -3.45 -10.77 -5.42
N ARG A 123 -2.76 -10.94 -6.55
CA ARG A 123 -1.78 -12.03 -6.73
C ARG A 123 -0.59 -11.91 -5.79
N MET A 124 -0.09 -10.70 -5.54
CA MET A 124 0.97 -10.47 -4.53
C MET A 124 0.46 -10.60 -3.09
N HIS A 125 -0.82 -10.33 -2.87
CA HIS A 125 -1.48 -10.47 -1.57
C HIS A 125 -1.62 -11.95 -1.18
N SER A 126 -2.13 -12.81 -2.08
CA SER A 126 -2.41 -14.21 -1.80
C SER A 126 -1.31 -15.20 -2.26
N GLY A 127 -0.38 -14.77 -3.10
CA GLY A 127 0.63 -15.63 -3.72
C GLY A 127 2.05 -15.47 -3.18
N PHE A 128 2.99 -16.00 -3.96
CA PHE A 128 4.45 -15.90 -3.76
C PHE A 128 4.91 -16.28 -2.35
N ALA A 129 4.27 -17.29 -1.76
CA ALA A 129 4.51 -17.66 -0.36
C ALA A 129 5.95 -18.13 -0.14
N ALA A 130 6.55 -18.86 -1.09
CA ALA A 130 7.91 -19.35 -0.97
C ALA A 130 8.92 -18.19 -1.05
N LEU A 131 8.69 -17.24 -1.96
CA LEU A 131 9.50 -16.01 -2.02
C LEU A 131 9.37 -15.17 -0.75
N ARG A 132 8.15 -14.93 -0.26
CA ARG A 132 7.91 -14.14 0.96
C ARG A 132 8.50 -14.80 2.21
N ALA A 133 8.52 -16.13 2.26
CA ALA A 133 9.16 -16.87 3.34
C ALA A 133 10.70 -16.84 3.24
N ALA A 134 11.25 -16.95 2.03
CA ALA A 134 12.70 -16.91 1.78
C ALA A 134 13.29 -15.49 1.92
N CYS A 135 12.47 -14.46 1.74
CA CYS A 135 12.84 -13.05 1.79
C CYS A 135 11.99 -12.32 2.85
N PRO A 136 12.19 -12.61 4.15
CA PRO A 136 11.45 -11.94 5.21
C PRO A 136 11.77 -10.44 5.19
N SER A 137 10.74 -9.62 5.38
CA SER A 137 10.88 -8.17 5.37
C SER A 137 11.76 -7.70 6.54
N ASN A 138 12.99 -7.27 6.22
CA ASN A 138 13.85 -6.54 7.14
C ASN A 138 14.26 -5.21 6.49
N PHE A 139 13.45 -4.18 6.69
CA PHE A 139 13.70 -2.86 6.09
C PHE A 139 14.80 -2.04 6.78
N VAL A 140 15.37 -2.56 7.88
CA VAL A 140 16.48 -1.92 8.63
C VAL A 140 17.84 -2.47 8.18
N ALA A 141 17.91 -3.74 7.80
CA ALA A 141 19.14 -4.34 7.31
C ALA A 141 19.45 -3.88 5.89
N ARG A 142 20.41 -2.95 5.76
CA ARG A 142 21.09 -2.69 4.49
C ARG A 142 22.12 -3.80 4.28
N PHE A 143 21.72 -4.87 3.60
CA PHE A 143 22.66 -5.93 3.24
C PHE A 143 23.67 -5.39 2.22
N ALA A 144 24.95 -5.41 2.57
CA ALA A 144 26.03 -5.15 1.61
C ALA A 144 26.19 -6.40 0.72
N GLY A 145 25.48 -6.44 -0.42
CA GLY A 145 25.50 -7.57 -1.35
C GLY A 145 24.24 -7.67 -2.20
N PRO A 146 24.09 -8.71 -3.05
CA PRO A 146 22.81 -9.00 -3.69
C PRO A 146 21.74 -9.17 -2.60
N GLY A 147 20.61 -8.48 -2.73
CA GLY A 147 19.56 -8.48 -1.72
C GLY A 147 18.85 -9.83 -1.54
N LEU A 148 19.09 -10.77 -2.46
CA LEU A 148 18.65 -12.16 -2.36
C LEU A 148 19.73 -13.05 -1.75
N PRO A 149 19.36 -14.09 -0.96
CA PRO A 149 20.27 -15.14 -0.58
C PRO A 149 21.02 -15.69 -1.81
N ALA A 150 22.32 -15.97 -1.68
CA ALA A 150 23.15 -16.49 -2.77
C ALA A 150 22.57 -17.75 -3.44
N ARG A 151 21.70 -18.48 -2.72
CA ARG A 151 20.91 -19.58 -3.25
C ARG A 151 19.49 -19.53 -2.68
N LEU A 152 18.51 -19.26 -3.54
CA LEU A 152 17.10 -19.41 -3.19
C LEU A 152 16.68 -20.88 -3.24
N PRO A 153 15.75 -21.32 -2.37
CA PRO A 153 15.02 -22.56 -2.58
C PRO A 153 14.36 -22.58 -3.96
N ALA A 154 14.24 -23.75 -4.59
CA ALA A 154 13.67 -23.89 -5.93
C ALA A 154 12.29 -23.24 -6.07
N ALA A 155 11.42 -23.41 -5.06
CA ALA A 155 10.10 -22.78 -5.02
C ALA A 155 10.15 -21.25 -4.98
N ALA A 156 11.12 -20.66 -4.25
CA ALA A 156 11.31 -19.22 -4.21
C ALA A 156 11.91 -18.68 -5.52
N ALA A 157 12.81 -19.44 -6.16
CA ALA A 157 13.34 -19.10 -7.48
C ALA A 157 12.25 -19.12 -8.56
N GLU A 158 11.34 -20.10 -8.51
CA GLU A 158 10.18 -20.16 -9.39
C GLU A 158 9.21 -18.99 -9.14
N ASP A 159 8.98 -18.61 -7.88
CA ASP A 159 8.21 -17.41 -7.54
C ASP A 159 8.85 -16.13 -8.10
N VAL A 160 10.19 -16.00 -8.06
CA VAL A 160 10.92 -14.88 -8.68
C VAL A 160 10.72 -14.85 -10.20
N ARG A 161 10.80 -16.01 -10.86
CA ARG A 161 10.55 -16.12 -12.31
C ARG A 161 9.12 -15.67 -12.65
N ARG A 162 8.12 -16.18 -11.93
CA ARG A 162 6.70 -15.81 -12.08
C ARG A 162 6.45 -14.33 -11.82
N LEU A 163 7.17 -13.74 -10.86
CA LEU A 163 7.11 -12.32 -10.56
C LEU A 163 7.64 -11.48 -11.72
N GLY A 164 8.78 -11.87 -12.30
CA GLY A 164 9.35 -11.22 -13.48
C GLY A 164 8.42 -11.27 -14.69
N GLU A 165 7.78 -12.41 -14.95
CA GLU A 165 6.81 -12.57 -16.03
C GLU A 165 5.56 -11.71 -15.82
N LEU A 166 5.01 -11.71 -14.60
CA LEU A 166 3.88 -10.86 -14.25
C LEU A 166 4.20 -9.38 -14.49
N TRP A 167 5.36 -8.92 -14.04
CA TRP A 167 5.76 -7.53 -14.21
C TRP A 167 6.04 -7.15 -15.66
N GLY A 168 6.80 -7.98 -16.38
CA GLY A 168 7.10 -7.74 -17.79
C GLY A 168 5.81 -7.63 -18.60
N GLY A 169 4.88 -8.57 -18.40
CA GLY A 169 3.58 -8.56 -19.05
C GLY A 169 2.75 -7.32 -18.69
N LEU A 170 2.65 -7.00 -17.40
CA LEU A 170 1.89 -5.85 -16.94
C LEU A 170 2.44 -4.52 -17.48
N ARG A 171 3.77 -4.34 -17.45
CA ARG A 171 4.43 -3.12 -17.96
C ARG A 171 4.32 -2.99 -19.48
N ALA A 172 4.39 -4.09 -20.22
CA ALA A 172 4.18 -4.06 -21.67
C ALA A 172 2.76 -3.55 -22.02
N VAL A 173 1.74 -4.16 -21.39
CA VAL A 173 0.34 -3.77 -21.57
C VAL A 173 0.09 -2.34 -21.09
N ALA A 174 0.69 -1.94 -19.96
CA ALA A 174 0.54 -0.59 -19.43
C ALA A 174 1.09 0.47 -20.40
N ARG A 175 2.30 0.27 -20.94
CA ARG A 175 2.92 1.19 -21.90
C ARG A 175 2.07 1.37 -23.15
N GLU A 176 1.59 0.27 -23.73
CA GLU A 176 0.73 0.32 -24.92
C GLU A 176 -0.57 1.06 -24.63
N ARG A 177 -1.22 0.74 -23.51
CA ARG A 177 -2.49 1.37 -23.13
C ARG A 177 -2.32 2.86 -22.83
N LEU A 178 -1.28 3.27 -22.12
CA LEU A 178 -0.99 4.67 -21.82
C LEU A 178 -0.69 5.46 -23.10
N ALA A 179 0.09 4.88 -24.03
CA ALA A 179 0.35 5.49 -25.33
C ALA A 179 -0.94 5.72 -26.14
N LEU A 180 -1.88 4.77 -26.12
CA LEU A 180 -3.21 4.92 -26.76
C LEU A 180 -4.07 6.00 -26.09
N LEU A 181 -3.94 6.17 -24.78
CA LEU A 181 -4.66 7.20 -24.02
C LEU A 181 -4.00 8.58 -24.08
N GLY A 182 -2.76 8.67 -24.58
CA GLY A 182 -1.96 9.89 -24.54
C GLY A 182 -1.54 10.28 -23.10
N GLU A 183 -1.52 9.32 -22.17
CA GLU A 183 -1.15 9.53 -20.78
C GLU A 183 0.35 9.29 -20.55
N ALA A 184 0.92 9.99 -19.56
CA ALA A 184 2.33 9.83 -19.21
C ALA A 184 2.59 8.47 -18.53
N ASP A 185 3.73 7.86 -18.86
CA ASP A 185 4.23 6.66 -18.19
C ASP A 185 5.35 7.05 -17.21
N GLU A 186 5.02 7.14 -15.93
CA GLU A 186 5.96 7.48 -14.86
C GLU A 186 6.86 6.30 -14.46
N GLY A 187 6.72 5.14 -15.12
CA GLY A 187 7.58 3.99 -14.91
C GLY A 187 7.09 3.00 -13.84
N PHE A 188 5.98 3.28 -13.17
CA PHE A 188 5.32 2.38 -12.21
C PHE A 188 4.51 1.29 -12.92
N LEU A 189 4.02 0.30 -12.19
CA LEU A 189 3.43 -0.92 -12.77
C LEU A 189 2.33 -0.67 -13.78
N CYS A 190 1.49 0.33 -13.53
CA CYS A 190 0.41 0.72 -14.43
C CYS A 190 0.50 2.20 -14.86
N GLY A 191 1.72 2.74 -14.99
CA GLY A 191 1.96 4.13 -15.39
C GLY A 191 2.45 4.99 -14.23
N ALA A 192 1.51 5.63 -13.54
CA ALA A 192 1.75 6.35 -12.29
C ALA A 192 1.71 5.41 -11.07
N PHE A 193 2.24 5.87 -9.94
CA PHE A 193 2.23 5.11 -8.69
C PHE A 193 0.80 4.76 -8.27
N SER A 194 0.58 3.52 -7.85
CA SER A 194 -0.71 3.00 -7.42
C SER A 194 -0.57 2.04 -6.23
N ILE A 195 -1.70 1.62 -5.66
CA ILE A 195 -1.74 0.55 -4.65
C ILE A 195 -1.00 -0.71 -5.15
N ALA A 196 -1.02 -1.03 -6.45
CA ALA A 196 -0.28 -2.18 -6.97
C ALA A 196 1.22 -2.08 -6.64
N ASP A 197 1.83 -0.93 -6.89
CA ASP A 197 3.25 -0.68 -6.61
C ASP A 197 3.56 -0.87 -5.12
N ALA A 198 2.69 -0.36 -4.25
CA ALA A 198 2.83 -0.52 -2.81
C ALA A 198 2.84 -2.01 -2.38
N PHE A 199 2.10 -2.86 -3.08
CA PHE A 199 2.00 -4.29 -2.76
C PHE A 199 3.26 -5.08 -3.09
N PHE A 200 3.96 -4.69 -4.16
CA PHE A 200 5.22 -5.32 -4.55
C PHE A 200 6.45 -4.70 -3.87
N TRP A 201 6.32 -3.50 -3.30
CA TRP A 201 7.40 -2.80 -2.62
C TRP A 201 8.22 -3.67 -1.64
N PRO A 202 7.62 -4.45 -0.71
CA PRO A 202 8.40 -5.26 0.23
C PRO A 202 9.35 -6.26 -0.44
N VAL A 203 8.93 -6.83 -1.56
CA VAL A 203 9.72 -7.81 -2.32
C VAL A 203 10.82 -7.08 -3.10
N LEU A 204 10.51 -5.95 -3.75
CA LEU A 204 11.50 -5.11 -4.43
C LEU A 204 12.61 -4.65 -3.49
N TRP A 205 12.24 -4.16 -2.31
CA TRP A 205 13.19 -3.71 -1.31
C TRP A 205 14.20 -4.80 -0.97
N THR A 206 13.69 -6.01 -0.74
CA THR A 206 14.54 -7.15 -0.38
C THR A 206 15.40 -7.59 -1.55
N MET A 207 14.85 -7.68 -2.77
CA MET A 207 15.60 -8.12 -3.95
C MET A 207 16.73 -7.15 -4.35
N ASN A 208 16.53 -5.84 -4.18
CA ASN A 208 17.31 -4.87 -4.93
C ASN A 208 18.52 -4.28 -4.19
N GLY A 209 18.70 -4.50 -2.88
CA GLY A 209 19.93 -4.20 -2.10
C GLY A 209 20.55 -2.78 -2.14
N ARG A 210 20.24 -1.92 -3.13
CA ARG A 210 21.02 -0.73 -3.49
C ARG A 210 20.27 0.42 -4.22
N HIS A 211 18.97 0.36 -4.46
CA HIS A 211 18.28 1.52 -5.08
C HIS A 211 17.62 2.43 -4.04
N ARG A 212 18.14 3.66 -3.94
CA ARG A 212 17.51 4.80 -3.25
C ARG A 212 16.14 5.05 -3.87
N PHE A 213 15.09 4.95 -3.07
CA PHE A 213 13.85 5.68 -3.32
C PHE A 213 13.98 7.11 -2.79
N PRO A 214 13.13 8.07 -3.24
CA PRO A 214 13.22 9.46 -2.85
C PRO A 214 13.25 9.60 -1.32
N ALA A 215 14.03 10.56 -0.82
CA ALA A 215 14.45 10.73 0.56
C ALA A 215 13.32 11.14 1.55
N ALA A 216 12.09 10.70 1.32
CA ALA A 216 10.93 10.93 2.19
C ALA A 216 10.48 9.66 2.93
N PHE A 217 11.43 8.76 3.25
CA PHE A 217 11.22 7.59 4.12
C PHE A 217 12.24 7.59 5.25
#